data_AF-A0A9X2CNV6-F1
#
_entry.id   AF-A0A9X2CNV6-F1
#
_cell.length_a   1.000
_cell.length_b   1.000
_cell.length_c   1.000
_cell.angle_alpha   90.00
_cell.angle_beta   90.00
_cell.angle_gamma   90.00
#
_symmetry.space_group_name_H-M   'P 1'
#
loop_
_entity.id
_entity.type
_entity.pdbx_description
1 polymer ?
#
loop_
_entity_poly.entity_id
_entity_poly.type
_entity_poly.pdbx_seq_one_letter_code
_entity_poly.pdbx_strand_id
1 'polypeptide(L)'
;MVDRNLKIVEFLYEKWIGKVENNSAFADEHNINEKTVRLIKERKSYRTSIDTIINICEAENMNLSQFFKEVEEMFPEVKINK
;
A
#
# COMPACT_ATOMS: atom_id res chain seq x y z
N MET A 1 -9.85 16.90 7.66
CA MET A 1 -8.94 15.95 8.34
C MET A 1 -8.33 15.07 7.25
N VAL A 2 -7.01 14.89 7.24
CA VAL A 2 -6.34 14.04 6.23
C VAL A 2 -6.69 12.58 6.50
N ASP A 3 -7.20 11.85 5.50
CA ASP A 3 -7.43 10.41 5.61
C ASP A 3 -6.13 9.64 5.33
N ARG A 4 -5.40 9.32 6.41
CA ARG A 4 -4.14 8.58 6.32
C ARG A 4 -4.29 7.19 5.70
N ASN A 5 -5.44 6.53 5.88
CA ASN A 5 -5.63 5.20 5.29
C ASN A 5 -5.71 5.28 3.77
N LEU A 6 -6.40 6.31 3.27
CA LEU A 6 -6.45 6.57 1.84
C LEU A 6 -5.05 6.84 1.28
N LYS A 7 -4.22 7.63 1.97
CA LYS A 7 -2.84 7.90 1.55
C LYS A 7 -1.95 6.66 1.52
N ILE A 8 -2.14 5.72 2.43
CA ILE A 8 -1.47 4.42 2.39
C ILE A 8 -1.89 3.62 1.15
N VAL A 9 -3.19 3.59 0.82
CA VAL A 9 -3.70 2.90 -0.37
C VAL A 9 -3.20 3.57 -1.66
N GLU A 10 -3.19 4.89 -1.71
CA GLU A 10 -2.62 5.66 -2.83
C GLU A 10 -1.13 5.35 -2.99
N PHE A 11 -0.36 5.30 -1.91
CA PHE A 11 1.06 4.94 -1.96
C PHE A 11 1.28 3.53 -2.51
N LEU A 12 0.54 2.53 -2.02
CA LEU A 12 0.63 1.13 -2.51
C LEU A 12 0.32 1.05 -4.01
N TYR A 13 -0.67 1.82 -4.46
CA TYR A 13 -1.00 1.94 -5.88
C TYR A 13 0.16 2.53 -6.68
N GLU A 14 0.66 3.71 -6.30
CA GLU A 14 1.68 4.42 -7.09
C GLU A 14 3.01 3.67 -7.12
N LYS A 15 3.38 3.02 -6.01
CA LYS A 15 4.66 2.34 -5.88
C LYS A 15 4.70 0.99 -6.60
N TRP A 16 3.68 0.15 -6.42
CA TRP A 16 3.71 -1.24 -6.87
C TRP A 16 2.50 -1.63 -7.71
N ILE A 17 1.28 -1.43 -7.19
CA ILE A 17 0.09 -2.09 -7.72
C ILE A 17 -0.45 -1.46 -9.02
N GLY A 18 -0.22 -0.17 -9.24
CA GLY A 18 -0.77 0.57 -10.38
C GLY A 18 -0.30 0.07 -11.74
N LYS A 19 0.89 -0.55 -11.79
CA LYS A 19 1.52 -1.08 -13.01
C LYS A 19 1.36 -2.60 -13.17
N VAL A 20 0.73 -3.28 -12.21
CA VAL A 20 0.51 -4.72 -12.26
C VAL A 20 -0.43 -5.06 -13.41
N GLU A 21 -0.02 -5.92 -14.33
CA GLU A 21 -0.89 -6.41 -15.41
C GLU A 21 -1.74 -7.60 -14.95
N ASN A 22 -1.15 -8.50 -14.17
CA ASN A 22 -1.81 -9.70 -13.65
C ASN A 22 -1.98 -9.60 -12.13
N ASN A 23 -3.20 -9.26 -11.70
CA ASN A 23 -3.51 -9.11 -10.28
C ASN A 23 -3.33 -10.42 -9.50
N SER A 24 -3.69 -11.56 -10.08
CA SER A 24 -3.59 -12.85 -9.40
C SER A 24 -2.13 -13.22 -9.15
N ALA A 25 -1.27 -13.04 -10.15
CA ALA A 25 0.16 -13.30 -10.01
C ALA A 25 0.80 -12.43 -8.93
N PHE A 26 0.48 -11.12 -8.91
CA PHE A 26 0.96 -10.22 -7.86
C PHE A 26 0.43 -10.67 -6.48
N ALA A 27 -0.84 -11.03 -6.39
CA ALA A 27 -1.44 -11.46 -5.13
C ALA A 27 -0.80 -12.75 -4.58
N ASP A 28 -0.51 -13.71 -5.46
CA ASP A 28 0.14 -14.97 -5.09
C ASP A 28 1.59 -14.73 -4.64
N GLU A 29 2.35 -13.90 -5.37
CA GLU A 29 3.73 -13.54 -5.03
C GLU A 29 3.83 -12.81 -3.67
N HIS A 30 2.84 -11.98 -3.36
CA HIS A 30 2.81 -11.17 -2.14
C HIS A 30 1.94 -11.80 -1.05
N ASN A 31 1.49 -13.05 -1.20
CA ASN A 31 0.64 -13.77 -0.23
C ASN A 31 -0.54 -12.92 0.30
N ILE A 32 -1.30 -12.31 -0.62
CA ILE A 32 -2.51 -11.54 -0.35
C ILE A 32 -3.67 -12.03 -1.21
N ASN A 33 -4.89 -11.56 -0.93
CA ASN A 33 -6.03 -11.87 -1.78
C ASN A 33 -6.01 -11.01 -3.06
N GLU A 34 -6.28 -11.59 -4.23
CA GLU A 34 -6.41 -10.84 -5.48
C GLU A 34 -7.43 -9.69 -5.39
N LYS A 35 -8.50 -9.87 -4.60
CA LYS A 35 -9.47 -8.82 -4.30
C LYS A 35 -8.82 -7.61 -3.63
N THR A 36 -7.81 -7.80 -2.79
CA THR A 36 -7.04 -6.71 -2.17
C THR A 36 -6.31 -5.88 -3.22
N VAL A 37 -5.69 -6.53 -4.21
CA VAL A 37 -5.03 -5.85 -5.35
C VAL A 37 -6.05 -5.01 -6.13
N ARG A 38 -7.23 -5.58 -6.44
CA ARG A 38 -8.33 -4.84 -7.10
C ARG A 38 -8.79 -3.63 -6.29
N LEU A 39 -9.02 -3.79 -4.99
CA LEU A 39 -9.48 -2.71 -4.12
C LEU A 39 -8.47 -1.57 -4.02
N ILE A 40 -7.17 -1.90 -4.00
CA ILE A 40 -6.11 -0.89 -4.04
C ILE A 40 -6.11 -0.16 -5.39
N LYS A 41 -6.30 -0.86 -6.52
CA LYS A 41 -6.43 -0.24 -7.86
C LYS A 41 -7.61 0.71 -7.97
N GLU A 42 -8.71 0.44 -7.28
CA GLU A 42 -9.87 1.31 -7.28
C GLU A 42 -9.62 2.66 -6.58
N ARG A 43 -8.62 2.75 -5.67
CA ARG A 43 -8.28 3.97 -4.90
C ARG A 43 -9.50 4.63 -4.23
N LYS A 44 -10.46 3.82 -3.79
CA LYS A 44 -11.64 4.30 -3.04
C LYS A 44 -11.31 4.35 -1.54
N SER A 45 -12.33 4.61 -0.71
CA SER A 45 -12.27 4.61 0.77
C SER A 45 -11.90 3.26 1.41
N TYR A 46 -11.18 2.41 0.68
CA TYR A 46 -10.63 1.16 1.15
C TYR A 46 -9.59 1.42 2.22
N ARG A 47 -9.59 0.55 3.23
CA ARG A 47 -8.53 0.45 4.22
C ARG A 47 -7.92 -0.93 4.06
N THR A 48 -6.60 -0.97 3.91
CA THR A 48 -5.87 -2.22 3.89
C THR A 48 -5.48 -2.65 5.31
N SER A 49 -5.27 -3.95 5.53
CA SER A 49 -4.77 -4.45 6.82
C SER A 49 -3.27 -4.19 6.94
N ILE A 50 -2.76 -4.15 8.18
CA ILE A 50 -1.31 -4.07 8.41
C ILE A 50 -0.60 -5.31 7.86
N ASP A 51 -1.20 -6.49 7.96
CA ASP A 51 -0.66 -7.74 7.42
C ASP A 51 -0.49 -7.67 5.90
N THR A 52 -1.42 -7.02 5.18
CA THR A 52 -1.26 -6.80 3.74
C THR A 52 -0.04 -5.92 3.44
N ILE A 53 0.15 -4.86 4.23
CA ILE A 53 1.31 -3.97 4.06
C ILE A 53 2.60 -4.73 4.35
N ILE A 54 2.63 -5.51 5.44
CA ILE A 54 3.79 -6.33 5.82
C ILE A 54 4.13 -7.33 4.72
N ASN A 55 3.17 -8.14 4.26
CA ASN A 55 3.43 -9.13 3.22
C ASN A 55 3.96 -8.49 1.94
N ILE A 56 3.39 -7.34 1.53
CA ILE A 56 3.89 -6.63 0.35
C ILE A 56 5.32 -6.12 0.58
N CYS A 57 5.58 -5.51 1.73
CA CYS A 57 6.91 -5.02 2.08
C CYS A 57 7.96 -6.14 2.10
N GLU A 58 7.63 -7.31 2.68
CA GLU A 58 8.52 -8.47 2.73
C GLU A 58 8.88 -8.99 1.34
N ALA A 59 7.89 -9.16 0.45
CA ALA A 59 8.12 -9.57 -0.93
C ALA A 59 9.00 -8.56 -1.71
N GLU A 60 8.84 -7.28 -1.40
CA GLU A 60 9.57 -6.16 -2.02
C GLU A 60 10.91 -5.82 -1.32
N ASN A 61 11.37 -6.65 -0.37
CA ASN A 61 12.57 -6.44 0.44
C ASN A 61 12.62 -5.05 1.13
N MET A 62 11.46 -4.55 1.54
CA MET A 62 11.26 -3.31 2.29
C MET A 62 10.85 -3.63 3.73
N ASN A 63 11.37 -2.89 4.70
CA ASN A 63 10.85 -2.99 6.07
C ASN A 63 9.71 -1.99 6.32
N LEU A 64 8.85 -2.28 7.29
CA LEU A 64 7.66 -1.48 7.58
C LEU A 64 7.98 -0.02 7.99
N SER A 65 9.11 0.21 8.67
CA SER A 65 9.53 1.57 9.03
C SER A 65 9.93 2.40 7.81
N GLN A 66 10.61 1.78 6.85
CA GLN A 66 10.97 2.41 5.58
C GLN A 66 9.71 2.72 4.78
N PHE A 67 8.76 1.78 4.70
CA PHE A 67 7.48 1.99 4.04
C PHE A 67 6.79 3.26 4.54
N PHE A 68 6.59 3.39 5.86
CA PHE A 68 5.91 4.58 6.41
C PHE A 68 6.70 5.87 6.22
N LYS A 69 8.04 5.80 6.25
CA LYS A 69 8.88 6.96 5.94
C LYS A 69 8.67 7.42 4.50
N GLU A 70 8.63 6.51 3.53
CA GLU A 70 8.38 6.85 2.13
C GLU A 70 6.95 7.36 1.90
N VAL A 71 5.95 6.83 2.62
CA VAL A 71 4.58 7.39 2.63
C VAL A 71 4.59 8.84 3.09
N GLU A 72 5.31 9.15 4.18
CA GLU A 72 5.43 10.52 4.70
C GLU A 72 6.25 11.45 3.79
N GLU A 73 7.20 10.91 3.02
CA GLU A 73 7.94 11.66 2.00
C GLU A 73 7.04 12.00 0.80
N MET A 74 6.20 11.07 0.36
CA MET A 74 5.25 11.27 -0.74
C MET A 74 4.05 12.15 -0.35
N PHE A 75 3.55 11.98 0.88
CA PHE A 75 2.39 12.71 1.41
C PHE A 75 2.75 13.43 2.72
N PRO A 76 3.47 14.57 2.66
CA PRO A 76 3.91 15.28 3.87
C PRO A 76 2.78 15.66 4.83
N GLU A 77 1.55 15.81 4.34
CA GLU A 77 0.36 16.11 5.13
C GLU A 77 -0.07 14.98 6.09
N VAL A 78 0.48 13.76 5.94
CA VAL A 78 0.21 12.64 6.86
C VAL A 78 1.10 12.65 8.10
N LYS A 79 2.21 13.41 8.08
CA LYS A 79 3.16 13.50 9.18
C LYS A 79 2.45 13.97 10.45
N ILE A 80 2.67 13.24 11.54
CA ILE A 80 2.17 13.66 12.85
C ILE A 80 3.18 14.65 13.42
N ASN A 81 2.83 15.93 13.40
CA ASN A 81 3.51 16.94 14.19
C ASN A 81 3.27 16.59 15.67
N LYS A 82 4.31 16.12 16.35
CA LYS A 82 4.31 15.94 17.82
C LYS A 82 4.43 17.28 18.51
#